data_AF-A0A060BXF3-F1
#
_entry.id   AF-A0A060BXF3-F1
#
_cell.length_a   1.000
_cell.length_b   1.000
_cell.length_c   1.000
_cell.angle_alpha   90.00
_cell.angle_beta   90.00
_cell.angle_gamma   90.00
#
_symmetry.space_group_name_H-M   'P 1'
#
loop_
_entity.id
_entity.type
_entity.pdbx_description
1 polymer ?
#
loop_
_entity_poly.entity_id
_entity_poly.type
_entity_poly.pdbx_seq_one_letter_code
_entity_poly.pdbx_strand_id
1 'polypeptide(L)'
;MMIGSQWWCLRRSTIERILGFVAARPDVIRFFRTTWIPDETFFQTLVRHLVPAAEIRTRPLTFLLFTDYGMPVVFCNDHHDLLVAQAHLFARKISADATALRARLWALWTQAEGG
;
A
#
# COMPACT_ATOMS: atom_id res chain seq x y z
N MET A 1 0.58 -3.27 -19.40
CA MET A 1 -0.15 -2.78 -18.21
C MET A 1 0.26 -3.65 -17.03
N MET A 2 0.46 -3.06 -15.87
CA MET A 2 0.86 -3.76 -14.63
C MET A 2 -0.23 -3.52 -13.59
N ILE A 3 -0.51 -4.53 -12.77
CA ILE A 3 -1.48 -4.47 -11.67
C ILE A 3 -0.77 -4.74 -10.35
N GLY A 4 -1.25 -4.13 -9.27
CA GLY A 4 -0.69 -4.30 -7.94
C GLY A 4 -1.53 -3.56 -6.90
N SER A 5 -1.01 -3.49 -5.67
CA SER A 5 -1.76 -2.85 -4.58
C SER A 5 -2.01 -1.36 -4.83
N GLN A 6 -3.18 -0.89 -4.37
CA GLN A 6 -3.50 0.53 -4.19
C GLN A 6 -2.54 1.23 -3.20
N TRP A 7 -1.88 0.46 -2.32
CA TRP A 7 -0.97 0.99 -1.29
C TRP A 7 0.47 0.89 -1.76
N TRP A 8 1.13 2.04 -1.84
CA TRP A 8 2.51 2.16 -2.26
C TRP A 8 3.21 3.25 -1.47
N CYS A 9 4.54 3.21 -1.46
CA CYS A 9 5.39 4.27 -0.95
C CYS A 9 6.38 4.65 -2.05
N LEU A 10 6.31 5.89 -2.52
CA LEU A 10 7.11 6.38 -3.62
C LEU A 10 8.06 7.47 -3.13
N ARG A 11 9.30 7.44 -3.65
CA ARG A 11 10.26 8.51 -3.41
C ARG A 11 9.77 9.78 -4.09
N ARG A 12 10.10 10.95 -3.53
CA ARG A 12 9.83 12.26 -4.15
C ARG A 12 10.25 12.30 -5.62
N SER A 13 11.48 11.87 -5.90
CA SER A 13 12.04 11.85 -7.26
C SER A 13 11.24 10.98 -8.24
N THR A 14 10.64 9.88 -7.77
CA THR A 14 9.75 9.05 -8.58
C THR A 14 8.46 9.79 -8.94
N ILE A 15 7.84 10.47 -7.97
CA ILE A 15 6.64 11.27 -8.22
C ILE A 15 6.93 12.43 -9.17
N GLU A 16 8.04 13.14 -9.01
CA GLU A 16 8.43 14.23 -9.91
C GLU A 16 8.61 13.73 -11.36
N ARG A 17 9.23 12.57 -11.56
CA ARG A 17 9.33 11.93 -12.89
C ARG A 17 7.96 11.57 -13.46
N ILE A 18 7.06 11.03 -12.65
CA ILE A 18 5.69 10.70 -13.08
C ILE A 18 4.95 11.98 -13.50
N LEU A 19 4.99 13.02 -12.67
CA LEU A 19 4.34 14.30 -12.95
C LEU A 19 4.87 14.94 -14.25
N GLY A 20 6.19 14.94 -14.45
CA GLY A 20 6.80 15.41 -15.69
C GLY A 20 6.37 14.58 -16.90
N PHE A 21 6.34 13.24 -16.76
CA PHE A 21 5.91 12.35 -17.84
C PHE A 21 4.45 12.59 -18.25
N VAL A 22 3.52 12.70 -17.29
CA VAL A 22 2.09 12.88 -17.60
C VAL A 22 1.78 14.28 -18.13
N ALA A 23 2.57 15.29 -17.75
CA ALA A 23 2.49 16.62 -18.34
C ALA A 23 2.89 16.60 -19.82
N ALA A 24 3.95 15.85 -20.16
CA ALA A 24 4.41 15.67 -21.54
C ALA A 24 3.54 14.71 -22.37
N ARG A 25 2.81 13.80 -21.71
CA ARG A 25 1.96 12.77 -22.34
C ARG A 25 0.51 12.79 -21.84
N PRO A 26 -0.29 13.82 -22.21
CA PRO A 26 -1.69 13.91 -21.83
C PRO A 26 -2.55 12.72 -22.33
N ASP A 27 -2.11 12.04 -23.39
CA ASP A 27 -2.73 10.84 -23.93
C ASP A 27 -2.72 9.68 -22.92
N VAL A 28 -1.67 9.56 -22.10
CA VAL A 28 -1.58 8.53 -21.05
C VAL A 28 -2.63 8.77 -19.97
N ILE A 29 -2.83 10.02 -19.54
CA ILE A 29 -3.90 10.36 -18.59
C ILE A 29 -5.27 10.02 -19.20
N ARG A 30 -5.49 10.36 -20.47
CA ARG A 30 -6.74 10.02 -21.16
C ARG A 30 -7.00 8.52 -21.19
N PHE A 31 -5.97 7.71 -21.45
CA PHE A 31 -6.06 6.25 -21.44
C PHE A 31 -6.47 5.70 -20.06
N PHE A 32 -5.84 6.17 -18.97
CA PHE A 32 -6.16 5.68 -17.63
C PHE A 32 -7.50 6.18 -17.08
N ARG A 33 -8.09 7.26 -17.64
CA ARG A 33 -9.44 7.72 -17.28
C ARG A 33 -10.55 6.71 -17.61
N THR A 34 -10.32 5.82 -18.57
CA THR A 34 -11.28 4.78 -18.97
C THR A 34 -10.81 3.38 -18.59
N THR A 35 -9.71 3.28 -17.83
CA THR A 35 -9.18 1.99 -17.35
C THR A 35 -9.94 1.54 -16.12
N TRP A 36 -10.25 0.25 -16.03
CA TRP A 36 -10.83 -0.35 -14.83
C TRP A 36 -9.79 -0.43 -13.71
N ILE A 37 -10.13 0.09 -12.53
CA ILE A 37 -9.26 0.18 -11.34
C ILE A 37 -7.91 0.88 -11.67
N PRO A 38 -7.96 2.18 -12.05
CA PRO A 38 -6.76 2.91 -12.44
C PRO A 38 -5.81 3.14 -11.25
N ASP A 39 -6.31 3.12 -10.04
CA ASP A 39 -5.56 3.21 -8.79
C ASP A 39 -4.64 1.99 -8.55
N GLU A 40 -4.99 0.80 -9.06
CA GLU A 40 -4.14 -0.39 -8.99
C GLU A 40 -3.22 -0.57 -10.21
N THR A 41 -3.45 0.19 -11.28
CA THR A 41 -2.76 -0.03 -12.55
C THR A 41 -1.89 1.14 -13.02
N PHE A 42 -2.28 2.37 -12.70
CA PHE A 42 -1.61 3.60 -13.13
C PHE A 42 -0.18 3.68 -12.61
N PHE A 43 -0.03 3.76 -11.28
CA PHE A 43 1.29 3.88 -10.65
C PHE A 43 2.14 2.64 -10.89
N GLN A 44 1.55 1.45 -10.85
CA GLN A 44 2.27 0.20 -11.12
C GLN A 44 2.87 0.16 -12.53
N THR A 45 2.13 0.67 -13.51
CA THR A 45 2.61 0.75 -14.90
C THR A 45 3.66 1.84 -15.05
N LEU A 46 3.41 3.06 -14.55
CA LEU A 46 4.33 4.19 -14.76
C LEU A 46 5.63 4.06 -13.98
N VAL A 47 5.60 3.56 -12.75
CA VAL A 47 6.82 3.33 -11.96
C VAL A 47 7.73 2.34 -12.66
N ARG A 48 7.20 1.22 -13.17
CA ARG A 48 8.00 0.23 -13.91
C ARG A 48 8.52 0.74 -15.25
N HIS A 49 7.86 1.74 -15.85
CA HIS A 49 8.31 2.37 -17.07
C HIS A 49 9.43 3.41 -16.83
N LEU A 50 9.35 4.16 -15.73
CA LEU A 50 10.19 5.33 -15.47
C LEU A 50 11.33 5.09 -14.48
N VAL A 51 11.28 4.02 -13.68
CA VAL A 51 12.25 3.71 -12.63
C VAL A 51 12.98 2.39 -12.96
N PRO A 52 14.32 2.35 -12.85
CA PRO A 52 15.07 1.10 -13.03
C PRO A 52 14.59 -0.01 -12.10
N ALA A 53 14.50 -1.24 -12.60
CA ALA A 53 13.98 -2.38 -11.85
C ALA A 53 14.76 -2.64 -10.54
N ALA A 54 16.07 -2.40 -10.52
CA ALA A 54 16.92 -2.53 -9.33
C ALA A 54 16.52 -1.61 -8.17
N GLU A 55 15.82 -0.50 -8.48
CA GLU A 55 15.36 0.46 -7.49
C GLU A 55 13.93 0.18 -6.99
N ILE A 56 13.22 -0.77 -7.61
CA ILE A 56 11.82 -1.09 -7.29
C ILE A 56 11.78 -2.23 -6.29
N ARG A 57 11.16 -1.98 -5.13
CA ARG A 57 10.83 -3.03 -4.15
C ARG A 57 9.36 -3.41 -4.31
N THR A 58 9.10 -4.69 -4.59
CA THR A 58 7.74 -5.21 -4.83
C THR A 58 7.02 -5.64 -3.55
N ARG A 59 7.75 -5.84 -2.45
CA ARG A 59 7.14 -6.13 -1.14
C ARG A 59 6.46 -4.86 -0.61
N PRO A 60 5.13 -4.87 -0.39
CA PRO A 60 4.42 -3.72 0.13
C PRO A 60 4.77 -3.47 1.60
N LEU A 61 4.71 -2.20 2.02
CA LEU A 61 4.82 -1.84 3.44
C LEU A 61 3.56 -2.20 4.23
N THR A 62 2.42 -2.33 3.54
CA THR A 62 1.14 -2.69 4.12
C THR A 62 0.93 -4.19 4.08
N PHE A 63 0.64 -4.80 5.22
CA PHE A 63 0.14 -6.15 5.33
C PHE A 63 -1.30 -6.22 4.83
N LEU A 64 -1.53 -7.11 3.86
CA LEU A 64 -2.82 -7.32 3.23
C LEU A 64 -3.18 -8.79 3.39
N LEU A 65 -4.35 -9.05 3.98
CA LEU A 65 -4.90 -10.39 4.10
C LEU A 65 -6.28 -10.41 3.45
N PHE A 66 -6.53 -11.45 2.66
CA PHE A 66 -7.78 -11.66 1.96
C PHE A 66 -8.33 -13.04 2.32
N THR A 67 -9.66 -13.17 2.35
CA THR A 67 -10.33 -14.46 2.47
C THR A 67 -10.18 -15.24 1.17
N ASP A 68 -10.54 -16.53 1.19
CA ASP A 68 -10.56 -17.38 -0.01
C ASP A 68 -11.54 -16.88 -1.09
N TYR A 69 -12.49 -16.01 -0.71
CA TYR A 69 -13.41 -15.33 -1.62
C TYR A 69 -12.87 -14.00 -2.17
N GLY A 70 -11.61 -13.67 -1.89
CA GLY A 70 -10.97 -12.44 -2.35
C GLY A 70 -11.39 -11.17 -1.60
N MET A 71 -12.09 -11.30 -0.46
CA MET A 71 -12.51 -10.15 0.33
C MET A 71 -11.42 -9.77 1.34
N PRO A 72 -11.05 -8.47 1.46
CA PRO A 72 -10.01 -8.10 2.41
C PRO A 72 -10.52 -8.29 3.84
N VAL A 73 -9.73 -9.00 4.65
CA VAL A 73 -10.03 -9.34 6.05
C VAL A 73 -10.15 -8.08 6.90
N VAL A 74 -11.06 -8.10 7.87
CA VAL A 74 -11.19 -7.08 8.91
C VAL A 74 -10.56 -7.63 10.20
N PHE A 75 -9.51 -6.98 10.70
CA PHE A 75 -8.80 -7.41 11.90
C PHE A 75 -9.57 -7.04 13.17
N CYS A 76 -9.66 -8.01 14.08
CA CYS A 76 -10.37 -7.94 15.36
C CYS A 76 -9.42 -8.16 16.55
N ASN A 77 -9.95 -8.12 17.78
CA ASN A 77 -9.17 -8.16 19.03
C ASN A 77 -8.20 -9.34 19.18
N ASP A 78 -8.53 -10.47 18.56
CA ASP A 78 -7.76 -11.71 18.51
C ASP A 78 -6.59 -11.71 17.51
N HIS A 79 -6.50 -10.72 16.63
CA HIS A 79 -5.49 -10.67 15.57
C HIS A 79 -4.18 -9.96 15.97
N HIS A 80 -3.98 -9.62 17.24
CA HIS A 80 -2.79 -8.90 17.68
C HIS A 80 -1.49 -9.64 17.34
N ASP A 81 -1.38 -10.91 17.77
CA ASP A 81 -0.14 -11.66 17.65
C ASP A 81 0.17 -11.97 16.18
N LEU A 82 -0.88 -12.17 15.36
CA LEU A 82 -0.76 -12.25 13.92
C LEU A 82 -0.11 -10.98 13.35
N LEU A 83 -0.62 -9.80 13.70
CA LEU A 83 -0.13 -8.52 13.17
C LEU A 83 1.32 -8.22 13.61
N VAL A 84 1.65 -8.46 14.88
CA VAL A 84 3.00 -8.20 15.41
C VAL A 84 4.05 -9.17 14.85
N ALA A 85 3.65 -10.39 14.49
CA ALA A 85 4.54 -11.34 13.83
C ALA A 85 4.88 -10.94 12.38
N GLN A 86 4.15 -9.99 11.78
CA GLN A 86 4.41 -9.56 10.42
C GLN A 86 5.50 -8.49 10.35
N ALA A 87 6.49 -8.68 9.49
CA ALA A 87 7.45 -7.63 9.14
C ALA A 87 6.87 -6.65 8.09
N HIS A 88 5.79 -5.96 8.46
CA HIS A 88 5.12 -4.91 7.70
C HIS A 88 4.91 -3.68 8.60
N LEU A 89 4.93 -2.48 8.02
CA LEU A 89 4.78 -1.23 8.78
C LEU A 89 3.32 -0.81 8.96
N PHE A 90 2.46 -1.22 8.04
CA PHE A 90 1.04 -0.86 8.05
C PHE A 90 0.17 -2.11 7.98
N ALA A 91 -1.06 -2.01 8.48
CA ALA A 91 -2.14 -2.94 8.21
C ALA A 91 -3.41 -2.13 7.89
N ARG A 92 -4.35 -2.71 7.15
CA ARG A 92 -5.62 -2.03 6.81
C ARG A 92 -6.83 -2.81 7.31
N LYS A 93 -7.95 -2.10 7.47
CA LYS A 93 -9.24 -2.64 7.93
C LYS A 93 -9.19 -3.24 9.33
N ILE A 94 -8.91 -2.41 10.33
CA ILE A 94 -9.14 -2.77 11.73
C ILE A 94 -10.59 -2.46 12.06
N SER A 95 -11.31 -3.40 12.67
CA SER A 95 -12.70 -3.19 13.12
C SER A 95 -12.79 -2.01 14.09
N ALA A 96 -13.88 -1.24 14.01
CA ALA A 96 -14.14 -0.16 14.96
C ALA A 96 -14.26 -0.68 16.40
N ASP A 97 -14.76 -1.91 16.57
CA ASP A 97 -14.94 -2.58 17.86
C ASP A 97 -13.67 -3.28 18.36
N ALA A 98 -12.58 -3.25 17.58
CA ALA A 98 -11.30 -3.84 17.96
C ALA A 98 -10.53 -2.92 18.95
N THR A 99 -11.19 -2.47 20.01
CA THR A 99 -10.64 -1.52 20.99
C THR A 99 -9.42 -2.08 21.72
N ALA A 100 -9.46 -3.36 22.11
CA ALA A 100 -8.33 -4.02 22.78
C ALA A 100 -7.12 -4.19 21.85
N LEU A 101 -7.35 -4.55 20.58
CA LEU A 101 -6.27 -4.59 19.58
C LEU A 101 -5.61 -3.22 19.43
N ARG A 102 -6.41 -2.16 19.24
CA ARG A 102 -5.90 -0.79 19.07
C ARG A 102 -5.10 -0.34 20.29
N ALA A 103 -5.60 -0.63 21.49
CA ALA A 103 -4.89 -0.30 22.73
C ALA A 103 -3.54 -1.02 22.86
N ARG A 104 -3.49 -2.32 22.53
CA ARG A 104 -2.24 -3.11 22.57
C ARG A 104 -1.21 -2.63 21.54
N LEU A 105 -1.65 -2.36 20.30
CA LEU A 105 -0.78 -1.80 19.26
C LEU A 105 -0.24 -0.41 19.64
N TRP A 106 -1.07 0.43 20.27
CA TRP A 106 -0.64 1.75 20.73
C TRP A 106 0.39 1.65 21.87
N ALA A 107 0.18 0.75 22.83
CA ALA A 107 1.13 0.51 23.91
C ALA A 107 2.49 -0.01 23.38
N LEU A 108 2.47 -0.88 22.36
CA LEU A 108 3.69 -1.34 21.70
C LEU A 108 4.47 -0.19 21.04
N TRP A 109 3.76 0.72 20.37
CA TRP A 109 4.36 1.90 19.73
C TRP A 109 5.03 2.82 20.76
N THR A 110 4.34 3.15 21.86
CA THR A 110 4.89 4.07 22.88
C THR A 110 6.05 3.48 23.66
N GLN A 111 6.08 2.16 23.87
CA GLN A 111 7.24 1.48 24.44
C GLN A 111 8.48 1.58 23.53
N ALA A 112 8.30 1.57 22.21
CA ALA A 112 9.39 1.71 21.25
C ALA A 112 9.95 3.15 21.16
N GLU A 113 9.16 4.17 21.48
CA GLU A 113 9.61 5.58 21.48
C GLU A 113 10.32 6.01 22.78
N GLY A 114 10.26 5.18 23.83
CA GLY A 114 10.83 5.48 25.16
C GLY A 114 12.25 4.94 25.43
N GLY A 115 12.94 4.42 24.41
CA GLY A 115 14.27 3.78 24.53
C GLY A 115 15.35 4.42 23.67
#